data_AF-A0A3P7LBF1-F1
#
_entry.id   AF-A0A3P7LBF1-F1
#
_cell.length_a   1.000
_cell.length_b   1.000
_cell.length_c   1.000
_cell.angle_alpha   90.00
_cell.angle_beta   90.00
_cell.angle_gamma   90.00
#
_symmetry.space_group_name_H-M   'P 1'
#
loop_
_entity.id
_entity.type
_entity.pdbx_description
1 polymer ?
#
loop_
_entity_poly.entity_id
_entity_poly.type
_entity_poly.pdbx_seq_one_letter_code
_entity_poly.pdbx_strand_id
1 'polypeptide(L)'
;MEYIGDTHQALQEEMDRQVGLEADLAEYTRRGIFSAEHYAEFAEQIDVNQCHLEYLAGSTGLEKLFSNLSRNIRSNWKTIQMFSLASRVHICNAAEYQMFYYISDHMFNQINNKTTYLYQQAEEIASDDNYTPVNVAERLTALLNESLKEFQSMSSEILKLIDKAHKVSPVYQRIQPLDRPTMGMMLCDYKTTNFSLRAGQQVIVMDNNMPTPSSSSDEIAAGSTQTESTTTTTTTSMGTQCVCMQRPISPSHQAMPGDRSVTDESTTYTDETECSTDETSHCSGTVTCSSTTCMQKEARMWKVRTPDCAMTMSVPSVAIWLCETDRQAIDHSFQLAEHFVEVWSNLLDSWLVGVINMFSRLFINLEDAEHIHVESQAVLNQLFEELDRAFPGHMTGQINQKFTEILTNLRQRISTEREDSTFSGEVQITTTEIATYRKVLRQFGVSNILFASPPYKCFKCSATLTNFSVVLIVYFDFLINSIWIL
;
A
#
# COMPACT_ATOMS: atom_id res chain seq x y z
N MET A 1 27.73 29.70 29.60
CA MET A 1 28.19 30.78 28.70
C MET A 1 26.99 31.65 28.36
N GLU A 2 26.53 32.49 29.30
CA GLU A 2 25.37 33.40 29.09
C GLU A 2 25.79 34.87 28.98
N TYR A 3 27.07 35.21 29.12
CA TYR A 3 27.57 36.59 29.27
C TYR A 3 28.20 37.21 28.01
N ILE A 4 28.04 36.58 26.83
CA ILE A 4 28.76 37.01 25.60
C ILE A 4 28.10 38.21 24.90
N GLY A 5 26.82 38.48 25.17
CA GLY A 5 26.11 39.63 24.61
C GLY A 5 26.37 40.93 25.37
N ASP A 6 26.48 40.84 26.70
CA ASP A 6 26.57 41.99 27.60
C ASP A 6 27.91 42.72 27.48
N THR A 7 29.00 42.00 27.15
CA THR A 7 30.33 42.58 26.95
C THR A 7 30.41 43.46 25.71
N HIS A 8 29.79 43.04 24.60
CA HIS A 8 29.75 43.83 23.37
C HIS A 8 28.83 45.05 23.51
N GLN A 9 27.70 44.90 24.21
CA GLN A 9 26.80 46.03 24.48
C GLN A 9 27.46 47.06 25.41
N ALA A 10 28.09 46.63 26.51
CA ALA A 10 28.81 47.52 27.42
C ALA A 10 29.99 48.23 26.73
N LEU A 11 30.67 47.56 25.80
CA LEU A 11 31.72 48.17 24.99
C LEU A 11 31.16 49.25 24.05
N GLN A 12 30.01 49.01 23.42
CA GLN A 12 29.36 49.99 22.56
C GLN A 12 28.94 51.23 23.37
N GLU A 13 28.36 51.03 24.56
CA GLU A 13 27.98 52.10 25.48
C GLU A 13 29.21 52.92 25.94
N GLU A 14 30.35 52.26 26.16
CA GLU A 14 31.62 52.92 26.51
C GLU A 14 32.23 53.69 25.33
N MET A 15 32.13 53.17 24.10
CA MET A 15 32.53 53.91 22.90
C MET A 15 31.70 55.19 22.72
N ASP A 16 30.38 55.09 22.88
CA ASP A 16 29.48 56.25 22.81
C ASP A 16 29.81 57.26 23.92
N ARG A 17 30.23 56.79 25.10
CA ARG A 17 30.68 57.63 26.21
C ARG A 17 31.96 58.40 25.88
N GLN A 18 32.93 57.80 25.19
CA GLN A 18 34.16 58.50 24.78
C GLN A 18 33.87 59.60 23.75
N VAL A 19 32.94 59.37 22.83
CA VAL A 19 32.47 60.41 21.88
C VAL A 19 31.81 61.57 22.62
N GLY A 20 31.02 61.27 23.65
CA GLY A 20 30.44 62.28 24.54
C GLY A 20 31.52 63.09 25.29
N LEU A 21 32.55 62.43 25.83
CA LEU A 21 33.66 63.10 26.52
C LEU A 21 34.46 64.03 25.60
N GLU A 22 34.66 63.66 24.34
CA GLU A 22 35.34 64.49 23.35
C GLU A 22 34.55 65.78 23.07
N ALA A 23 33.22 65.66 22.91
CA ALA A 23 32.33 66.80 22.74
C ALA A 23 32.32 67.72 23.98
N ASP A 24 32.27 67.14 25.17
CA ASP A 24 32.33 67.86 26.45
C ASP A 24 33.67 68.58 26.63
N LEU A 25 34.80 67.92 26.34
CA LEU A 25 36.14 68.49 26.41
C LEU A 25 36.30 69.69 25.46
N ALA A 26 35.76 69.59 24.25
CA ALA A 26 35.71 70.70 23.29
C ALA A 26 34.85 71.87 23.80
N GLU A 27 33.73 71.61 24.48
CA GLU A 27 32.89 72.65 25.08
C GLU A 27 33.58 73.34 26.26
N TYR A 28 34.14 72.58 27.19
CA TYR A 28 34.81 73.13 28.38
C TYR A 28 36.03 73.98 28.01
N THR A 29 36.74 73.60 26.96
CA THR A 29 37.87 74.36 26.42
C THR A 29 37.41 75.67 25.78
N ARG A 30 36.31 75.66 25.02
CA ARG A 30 35.69 76.87 24.46
C ARG A 30 35.25 77.85 25.56
N ARG A 31 34.87 77.33 26.73
CA ARG A 31 34.48 78.11 27.91
C ARG A 31 35.66 78.56 28.77
N GLY A 32 36.90 78.21 28.39
CA GLY A 32 38.13 78.62 29.09
C GLY A 32 38.34 77.91 30.43
N ILE A 33 37.68 76.77 30.66
CA ILE A 33 37.76 76.02 31.93
C ILE A 33 39.07 75.23 32.04
N PHE A 34 39.60 74.75 30.91
CA PHE A 34 40.88 74.04 30.84
C PHE A 34 41.96 74.89 30.15
N SER A 35 43.21 74.71 30.58
CA SER A 35 44.37 75.26 29.87
C SER A 35 44.65 74.42 28.62
N ALA A 36 45.41 74.99 27.68
CA ALA A 36 45.79 74.29 26.44
C ALA A 36 46.60 72.99 26.71
N GLU A 37 47.38 72.97 27.80
CA GLU A 37 48.16 71.81 28.23
C GLU A 37 47.26 70.68 28.76
N HIS A 38 46.30 70.99 29.63
CA HIS A 38 45.32 70.01 30.11
C HIS A 38 44.42 69.49 28.98
N TYR A 39 44.07 70.35 28.00
CA TYR A 39 43.32 69.91 26.83
C TYR A 39 44.10 68.86 26.02
N ALA A 40 45.39 69.10 25.78
CA ALA A 40 46.24 68.18 25.02
C ALA A 40 46.37 66.82 25.72
N GLU A 41 46.58 66.82 27.05
CA GLU A 41 46.69 65.60 27.85
C GLU A 41 45.39 64.79 27.86
N PHE A 42 44.24 65.43 28.06
CA PHE A 42 42.95 64.73 28.03
C PHE A 42 42.57 64.27 26.62
N ALA A 43 42.88 65.05 25.59
CA ALA A 43 42.65 64.65 24.21
C ALA A 43 43.49 63.41 23.83
N GLU A 44 44.76 63.38 24.22
CA GLU A 44 45.64 62.22 24.02
C GLU A 44 45.10 60.98 24.76
N GLN A 45 44.62 61.14 25.99
CA GLN A 45 44.05 60.03 26.74
C GLN A 45 42.72 59.51 26.14
N ILE A 46 41.88 60.40 25.61
CA ILE A 46 40.66 60.01 24.89
C ILE A 46 41.02 59.25 23.61
N ASP A 47 42.01 59.72 22.84
CA ASP A 47 42.49 59.07 21.61
C ASP A 47 43.04 57.66 21.88
N VAL A 48 43.90 57.51 22.90
CA VAL A 48 44.42 56.20 23.33
C VAL A 48 43.29 55.27 23.78
N ASN A 49 42.32 55.78 24.52
CA ASN A 49 41.17 54.98 24.95
C ASN A 49 40.29 54.56 23.77
N GLN A 50 40.02 55.46 22.81
CA GLN A 50 39.30 55.15 21.58
C GLN A 50 40.03 54.06 20.78
N CYS A 51 41.35 54.16 20.60
CA CYS A 51 42.17 53.14 19.95
C CYS A 51 42.07 51.76 20.65
N HIS A 52 42.10 51.72 21.98
CA HIS A 52 41.94 50.46 22.72
C HIS A 52 40.53 49.88 22.60
N LEU A 53 39.49 50.73 22.61
CA LEU A 53 38.11 50.29 22.45
C LEU A 53 37.85 49.74 21.05
N GLU A 54 38.41 50.35 20.00
CA GLU A 54 38.33 49.83 18.63
C GLU A 54 38.96 48.44 18.51
N TYR A 55 40.12 48.21 19.13
CA TYR A 55 40.74 46.89 19.18
C TYR A 55 39.84 45.85 19.87
N LEU A 56 39.26 46.21 21.02
CA LEU A 56 38.34 45.34 21.76
C LEU A 56 37.01 45.11 21.01
N ALA A 57 36.58 46.06 20.20
CA ALA A 57 35.37 45.95 19.38
C ALA A 57 35.51 44.86 18.32
N GLY A 58 36.70 44.72 17.74
CA GLY A 58 37.03 43.59 16.86
C GLY A 58 36.88 42.24 17.54
N SER A 59 37.41 42.10 18.77
CA SER A 59 37.33 40.84 19.53
C SER A 59 35.90 40.51 19.97
N THR A 60 35.18 41.45 20.56
CA THR A 60 33.80 41.23 21.02
C THR A 60 32.82 41.04 19.87
N GLY A 61 33.07 41.68 18.72
CA GLY A 61 32.32 41.47 17.49
C GLY A 61 32.44 40.03 16.98
N LEU A 62 33.65 39.46 16.99
CA LEU A 62 33.88 38.05 16.64
C LEU A 62 33.18 37.09 17.61
N GLU A 63 33.19 37.38 18.91
CA GLU A 63 32.48 36.57 19.92
C GLU A 63 30.96 36.57 19.69
N LYS A 64 30.37 37.73 19.39
CA LYS A 64 28.94 37.85 19.03
C LYS A 64 28.61 37.08 17.76
N LEU A 65 29.47 37.17 16.74
CA LEU A 65 29.33 36.39 15.50
C LEU A 65 29.39 34.89 15.78
N PHE A 66 30.36 34.43 16.57
CA PHE A 66 30.50 33.02 16.93
C PHE A 66 29.31 32.50 17.75
N SER A 67 28.81 33.30 18.69
CA SER A 67 27.62 32.97 19.49
C SER A 67 26.38 32.83 18.60
N ASN A 68 26.17 33.78 17.68
CA ASN A 68 25.08 33.73 16.71
C ASN A 68 25.20 32.49 15.79
N LEU A 69 26.39 32.23 15.26
CA LEU A 69 26.65 31.08 14.41
C LEU A 69 26.41 29.77 15.17
N SER A 70 26.90 29.65 16.40
CA SER A 70 26.70 28.49 17.26
C SER A 70 25.22 28.24 17.56
N ARG A 71 24.44 29.30 17.82
CA ARG A 71 22.99 29.22 18.01
C ARG A 71 22.28 28.75 16.75
N ASN A 72 22.66 29.29 15.59
CA ASN A 72 22.10 28.91 14.30
C ASN A 72 22.41 27.45 13.95
N ILE A 73 23.66 27.01 14.12
CA ILE A 73 24.07 25.62 13.90
C ILE A 73 23.27 24.69 14.81
N ARG A 74 23.15 25.01 16.10
CA ARG A 74 22.37 24.20 17.05
C ARG A 74 20.90 24.12 16.67
N SER A 75 20.31 25.22 16.21
CA SER A 75 18.92 25.27 15.75
C SER A 75 18.73 24.41 14.50
N ASN A 76 19.59 24.59 13.49
CA ASN A 76 19.54 23.82 12.24
C ASN A 76 19.76 22.32 12.47
N TRP A 77 20.67 21.96 13.37
CA TRP A 77 20.91 20.56 13.73
C TRP A 77 19.67 19.91 14.35
N LYS A 78 18.96 20.62 15.24
CA LYS A 78 17.67 20.13 15.78
C LYS A 78 16.63 19.93 14.68
N THR A 79 16.56 20.85 13.72
CA THR A 79 15.66 20.74 12.55
C THR A 79 16.01 19.53 11.67
N ILE A 80 17.30 19.24 11.46
CA ILE A 80 17.74 18.06 10.70
C ILE A 80 17.34 16.78 11.43
N GLN A 81 17.60 16.67 12.73
CA GLN A 81 17.20 15.52 13.53
C GLN A 81 15.68 15.30 13.50
N MET A 82 14.92 16.39 13.60
CA MET A 82 13.47 16.39 13.52
C MET A 82 12.97 15.82 12.18
N PHE A 83 13.47 16.35 11.06
CA PHE A 83 13.04 15.87 9.74
C PHE A 83 13.56 14.49 9.39
N SER A 84 14.69 14.05 9.94
CA SER A 84 15.16 12.67 9.82
C SER A 84 14.16 11.69 10.44
N LEU A 85 13.66 11.98 11.64
CA LEU A 85 12.64 11.17 12.31
C LEU A 85 11.31 11.14 11.55
N ALA A 86 10.86 12.30 11.06
CA ALA A 86 9.65 12.38 10.25
C ALA A 86 9.81 11.63 8.91
N SER A 87 10.98 11.73 8.27
CA SER A 87 11.28 11.03 7.02
C SER A 87 11.18 9.52 7.18
N ARG A 88 11.63 8.95 8.31
CA ARG A 88 11.49 7.52 8.57
C ARG A 88 10.03 7.06 8.48
N VAL A 89 9.11 7.80 9.08
CA VAL A 89 7.67 7.48 9.03
C VAL A 89 7.15 7.55 7.59
N HIS A 90 7.50 8.60 6.85
CA HIS A 90 7.04 8.74 5.46
C HIS A 90 7.60 7.66 4.54
N ILE A 91 8.86 7.26 4.73
CA ILE A 91 9.48 6.17 3.96
C ILE A 91 8.81 4.84 4.28
N CYS A 92 8.55 4.54 5.56
CA CYS A 92 7.83 3.32 5.95
C CYS A 92 6.44 3.29 5.32
N ASN A 93 5.66 4.36 5.44
CA ASN A 93 4.31 4.44 4.86
C ASN A 93 4.34 4.32 3.33
N ALA A 94 5.32 4.93 2.66
CA ALA A 94 5.50 4.82 1.22
C ALA A 94 5.84 3.38 0.79
N ALA A 95 6.75 2.72 1.52
CA ALA A 95 7.10 1.32 1.26
C ALA A 95 5.90 0.39 1.48
N GLU A 96 5.14 0.57 2.56
CA GLU A 96 3.95 -0.23 2.85
C GLU A 96 2.85 -0.05 1.81
N TYR A 97 2.60 1.19 1.38
CA TYR A 97 1.66 1.53 0.31
C TYR A 97 2.04 0.84 -1.00
N GLN A 98 3.30 0.99 -1.44
CA GLN A 98 3.76 0.39 -2.71
C GLN A 98 3.73 -1.14 -2.64
N MET A 99 4.18 -1.71 -1.53
CA MET A 99 4.18 -3.15 -1.30
C MET A 99 2.77 -3.73 -1.32
N PHE A 100 1.79 -3.02 -0.77
CA PHE A 100 0.39 -3.45 -0.81
C PHE A 100 -0.12 -3.58 -2.25
N TYR A 101 0.06 -2.56 -3.09
CA TYR A 101 -0.40 -2.60 -4.47
C TYR A 101 0.36 -3.61 -5.33
N TYR A 102 1.67 -3.75 -5.10
CA TYR A 102 2.47 -4.79 -5.76
C TYR A 102 1.96 -6.20 -5.44
N ILE A 103 1.72 -6.51 -4.15
CA ILE A 103 1.18 -7.81 -3.74
C ILE A 103 -0.22 -8.03 -4.33
N SER A 104 -1.07 -7.00 -4.33
CA SER A 104 -2.44 -7.10 -4.87
C SER A 104 -2.43 -7.46 -6.36
N ASP A 105 -1.60 -6.80 -7.15
CA ASP A 105 -1.45 -7.09 -8.58
C ASP A 105 -0.85 -8.47 -8.83
N HIS A 106 0.17 -8.85 -8.06
CA HIS A 106 0.75 -10.19 -8.11
C HIS A 106 -0.30 -11.27 -7.82
N MET A 107 -1.11 -11.09 -6.78
CA MET A 107 -2.20 -12.02 -6.43
C MET A 107 -3.26 -12.09 -7.53
N PHE A 108 -3.64 -10.96 -8.12
CA PHE A 108 -4.58 -10.93 -9.24
C PHE A 108 -4.09 -11.76 -10.42
N ASN A 109 -2.81 -11.58 -10.80
CA ASN A 109 -2.19 -12.34 -11.88
C ASN A 109 -2.07 -13.83 -11.54
N GLN A 110 -1.72 -14.16 -10.29
CA GLN A 110 -1.65 -15.55 -9.82
C GLN A 110 -3.00 -16.25 -9.92
N ILE A 111 -4.09 -15.60 -9.49
CA ILE A 111 -5.45 -16.12 -9.60
C ILE A 111 -5.78 -16.40 -11.07
N ASN A 112 -5.57 -15.43 -11.96
CA ASN A 112 -5.92 -15.59 -13.37
C ASN A 112 -5.12 -16.68 -14.07
N ASN A 113 -3.81 -16.74 -13.83
CA ASN A 113 -2.95 -17.76 -14.42
C ASN A 113 -3.35 -19.16 -13.94
N LYS A 114 -3.61 -19.29 -12.64
CA LYS A 114 -3.97 -20.58 -12.05
C LYS A 114 -5.34 -21.04 -12.53
N THR A 115 -6.31 -20.14 -12.58
CA THR A 115 -7.65 -20.47 -13.07
C THR A 115 -7.61 -20.85 -14.55
N THR A 116 -6.82 -20.16 -15.37
CA THR A 116 -6.65 -20.53 -16.79
C THR A 116 -6.13 -21.96 -16.92
N TYR A 117 -5.12 -22.34 -16.13
CA TYR A 117 -4.61 -23.69 -16.08
C TYR A 117 -5.68 -24.71 -15.64
N LEU A 118 -6.45 -24.40 -14.60
CA LEU A 118 -7.49 -25.29 -14.08
C LEU A 118 -8.66 -25.47 -15.07
N TYR A 119 -9.02 -24.43 -15.84
CA TYR A 119 -9.99 -24.55 -16.93
C TYR A 119 -9.51 -25.48 -18.03
N GLN A 120 -8.25 -25.30 -18.49
CA GLN A 120 -7.66 -26.15 -19.52
C GLN A 120 -7.64 -27.61 -19.08
N GLN A 121 -7.22 -27.88 -17.85
CA GLN A 121 -7.18 -29.24 -17.32
C GLN A 121 -8.58 -29.87 -17.21
N ALA A 122 -9.60 -29.09 -16.84
CA ALA A 122 -10.98 -29.55 -16.81
C ALA A 122 -11.51 -29.89 -18.22
N GLU A 123 -11.20 -29.05 -19.20
CA GLU A 123 -11.58 -29.24 -20.59
C GLU A 123 -10.89 -30.47 -21.20
N GLU A 124 -9.60 -30.69 -20.92
CA GLU A 124 -8.87 -31.91 -21.31
C GLU A 124 -9.53 -33.17 -20.74
N ILE A 125 -9.90 -33.17 -19.46
CA ILE A 125 -10.57 -34.31 -18.82
C ILE A 125 -11.96 -34.58 -19.45
N ALA A 126 -12.71 -33.54 -19.80
CA ALA A 126 -14.05 -33.68 -20.36
C ALA A 126 -14.05 -34.09 -21.83
N SER A 127 -13.09 -33.58 -22.61
CA SER A 127 -13.03 -33.71 -24.08
C SER A 127 -12.37 -34.99 -24.58
N ASP A 128 -11.57 -35.67 -23.75
CA ASP A 128 -10.86 -36.88 -24.18
C ASP A 128 -11.77 -38.12 -24.15
N ASP A 129 -12.25 -38.49 -25.33
CA ASP A 129 -13.13 -39.65 -25.55
C ASP A 129 -12.44 -41.00 -25.28
N ASN A 130 -11.11 -41.04 -25.09
CA ASN A 130 -10.41 -42.26 -24.71
C ASN A 130 -10.52 -42.57 -23.21
N TYR A 131 -10.94 -41.61 -22.38
CA TYR A 131 -11.14 -41.89 -20.96
C TYR A 131 -12.41 -42.69 -20.72
N THR A 132 -12.26 -43.81 -20.03
CA THR A 132 -13.40 -44.48 -19.40
C THR A 132 -14.01 -43.55 -18.34
N PRO A 133 -15.31 -43.66 -18.02
CA PRO A 133 -15.92 -42.85 -16.99
C PRO A 133 -15.21 -42.94 -15.63
N VAL A 134 -14.59 -44.08 -15.33
CA VAL A 134 -13.79 -44.30 -14.10
C VAL A 134 -12.52 -43.43 -14.11
N ASN A 135 -11.79 -43.41 -15.23
CA ASN A 135 -10.59 -42.61 -15.37
C ASN A 135 -10.92 -41.10 -15.27
N VAL A 136 -12.04 -40.68 -15.87
CA VAL A 136 -12.56 -39.31 -15.70
C VAL A 136 -12.84 -39.02 -14.22
N ALA A 137 -13.51 -39.94 -13.52
CA ALA A 137 -13.83 -39.78 -12.10
C ALA A 137 -12.57 -39.65 -11.22
N GLU A 138 -11.54 -40.46 -11.43
CA GLU A 138 -10.28 -40.37 -10.69
C GLU A 138 -9.57 -39.04 -10.91
N ARG A 139 -9.46 -38.61 -12.17
CA ARG A 139 -8.80 -37.36 -12.55
C ARG A 139 -9.54 -36.15 -12.02
N LEU A 140 -10.86 -36.13 -12.15
CA LEU A 140 -11.69 -35.04 -11.65
C LEU A 140 -11.66 -34.98 -10.13
N THR A 141 -11.62 -36.13 -9.45
CA THR A 141 -11.41 -36.20 -7.99
C THR A 141 -10.07 -35.59 -7.56
N ALA A 142 -9.00 -35.92 -8.29
CA ALA A 142 -7.66 -35.39 -8.01
C ALA A 142 -7.62 -33.88 -8.20
N LEU A 143 -8.15 -33.40 -9.33
CA LEU A 143 -8.28 -31.98 -9.66
C LEU A 143 -9.02 -31.20 -8.57
N LEU A 144 -10.17 -31.69 -8.12
CA LEU A 144 -10.98 -31.05 -7.08
C LEU A 144 -10.27 -30.99 -5.72
N ASN A 145 -9.50 -32.02 -5.37
CA ASN A 145 -8.75 -32.02 -4.11
C ASN A 145 -7.58 -31.04 -4.14
N GLU A 146 -6.85 -30.99 -5.26
CA GLU A 146 -5.74 -30.07 -5.44
C GLU A 146 -6.25 -28.63 -5.45
N SER A 147 -7.30 -28.36 -6.23
CA SER A 147 -7.87 -27.04 -6.35
C SER A 147 -8.50 -26.53 -5.05
N LEU A 148 -9.11 -27.39 -4.24
CA LEU A 148 -9.64 -26.99 -2.92
C LEU A 148 -8.52 -26.52 -1.98
N LYS A 149 -7.36 -27.20 -1.97
CA LYS A 149 -6.21 -26.79 -1.14
C LYS A 149 -5.67 -25.45 -1.59
N GLU A 150 -5.59 -25.24 -2.90
CA GLU A 150 -5.11 -23.99 -3.50
C GLU A 150 -6.08 -22.83 -3.24
N PHE A 151 -7.39 -23.07 -3.36
CA PHE A 151 -8.43 -22.11 -2.99
C PHE A 151 -8.28 -21.69 -1.52
N GLN A 152 -8.10 -22.66 -0.61
CA GLN A 152 -7.92 -22.38 0.82
C GLN A 152 -6.64 -21.57 1.09
N SER A 153 -5.55 -21.86 0.38
CA SER A 153 -4.31 -21.09 0.49
C SER A 153 -4.50 -19.64 0.01
N MET A 154 -5.02 -19.45 -1.20
CA MET A 154 -5.19 -18.13 -1.79
C MET A 154 -6.25 -17.29 -1.03
N SER A 155 -7.33 -17.89 -0.56
CA SER A 155 -8.32 -17.19 0.26
C SER A 155 -7.73 -16.69 1.58
N SER A 156 -6.87 -17.49 2.24
CA SER A 156 -6.14 -17.05 3.44
C SER A 156 -5.24 -15.85 3.15
N GLU A 157 -4.57 -15.83 2.01
CA GLU A 157 -3.72 -14.72 1.58
C GLU A 157 -4.52 -13.45 1.25
N ILE A 158 -5.65 -13.58 0.57
CA ILE A 158 -6.56 -12.47 0.27
C ILE A 158 -7.11 -11.85 1.56
N LEU A 159 -7.52 -12.66 2.54
CA LEU A 159 -7.99 -12.16 3.83
C LEU A 159 -6.90 -11.36 4.57
N LYS A 160 -5.65 -11.87 4.57
CA LYS A 160 -4.50 -11.11 5.13
C LYS A 160 -4.26 -9.80 4.39
N LEU A 161 -4.51 -9.77 3.09
CA LEU A 161 -4.36 -8.57 2.27
C LEU A 161 -5.45 -7.53 2.57
N ILE A 162 -6.69 -7.97 2.81
CA ILE A 162 -7.79 -7.12 3.29
C ILE A 162 -7.43 -6.52 4.66
N ASP A 163 -6.94 -7.33 5.60
CA ASP A 163 -6.48 -6.83 6.90
C ASP A 163 -5.35 -5.81 6.77
N LYS A 164 -4.45 -6.02 5.80
CA LYS A 164 -3.34 -5.10 5.52
C LYS A 164 -3.84 -3.79 4.91
N ALA A 165 -4.85 -3.82 4.04
CA ALA A 165 -5.44 -2.65 3.40
C ALA A 165 -5.92 -1.62 4.44
N HIS A 166 -6.47 -2.08 5.57
CA HIS A 166 -6.94 -1.23 6.66
C HIS A 166 -5.84 -0.43 7.37
N LYS A 167 -4.57 -0.80 7.16
CA LYS A 167 -3.39 -0.15 7.77
C LYS A 167 -2.62 0.74 6.79
N VAL A 168 -2.94 0.66 5.50
CA VAL A 168 -2.25 1.43 4.46
C VAL A 168 -2.59 2.91 4.63
N SER A 169 -1.55 3.75 4.68
CA SER A 169 -1.70 5.21 4.68
C SER A 169 -1.89 5.73 3.24
N PRO A 170 -2.77 6.71 2.99
CA PRO A 170 -3.05 7.26 1.66
C PRO A 170 -1.94 8.20 1.21
N VAL A 171 -0.82 7.65 0.74
CA VAL A 171 0.38 8.43 0.37
C VAL A 171 0.08 9.42 -0.76
N TYR A 172 -0.82 9.08 -1.67
CA TYR A 172 -1.23 9.95 -2.79
C TYR A 172 -1.89 11.27 -2.32
N GLN A 173 -2.56 11.28 -1.15
CA GLN A 173 -3.16 12.48 -0.57
C GLN A 173 -2.11 13.49 -0.09
N ARG A 174 -0.83 13.11 0.01
CA ARG A 174 0.23 14.08 0.30
C ARG A 174 0.51 15.00 -0.89
N ILE A 175 0.18 14.56 -2.10
CA ILE A 175 0.41 15.32 -3.33
C ILE A 175 -0.87 15.88 -3.93
N GLN A 176 -1.99 15.16 -3.83
CA GLN A 176 -3.29 15.56 -4.36
C GLN A 176 -4.06 16.42 -3.36
N PRO A 177 -4.85 17.41 -3.81
CA PRO A 177 -5.72 18.19 -2.92
C PRO A 177 -6.61 17.30 -2.05
N LEU A 178 -6.77 17.65 -0.77
CA LEU A 178 -7.73 16.98 0.10
C LEU A 178 -9.17 17.32 -0.32
N ASP A 179 -10.02 16.29 -0.43
CA ASP A 179 -11.45 16.47 -0.71
C ASP A 179 -12.22 16.99 0.52
N ARG A 180 -11.71 16.72 1.72
CA ARG A 180 -12.28 17.11 3.00
C ARG A 180 -11.19 17.33 4.05
N PRO A 181 -11.48 18.06 5.14
CA PRO A 181 -10.57 18.11 6.27
C PRO A 181 -10.28 16.70 6.81
N THR A 182 -8.99 16.40 7.01
CA THR A 182 -8.49 15.07 7.35
C THR A 182 -7.75 15.11 8.68
N MET A 183 -7.93 14.09 9.51
CA MET A 183 -7.17 13.95 10.75
C MET A 183 -5.70 13.65 10.45
N GLY A 184 -4.81 14.36 11.12
CA GLY A 184 -3.38 14.14 11.09
C GLY A 184 -2.77 14.18 12.48
N MET A 185 -1.50 13.78 12.54
CA MET A 185 -0.71 13.76 13.76
C MET A 185 0.64 14.42 13.49
N MET A 186 1.06 15.25 14.44
CA MET A 186 2.38 15.85 14.43
C MET A 186 3.45 14.78 14.68
N LEU A 187 4.39 14.64 13.76
CA LEU A 187 5.52 13.70 13.88
C LEU A 187 6.64 14.24 14.75
N CYS A 188 6.64 15.56 14.98
CA CYS A 188 7.67 16.25 15.72
C CYS A 188 7.14 17.52 16.38
N ASP A 189 7.90 18.03 17.35
CA ASP A 189 7.66 19.34 17.93
C ASP A 189 7.89 20.43 16.87
N TYR A 190 6.92 21.32 16.69
CA TYR A 190 7.03 22.47 15.79
C TYR A 190 6.61 23.73 16.51
N LYS A 191 7.50 24.72 16.59
CA LYS A 191 7.27 25.96 17.33
C LYS A 191 7.60 27.17 16.47
N THR A 192 6.68 28.11 16.45
CA THR A 192 6.84 29.47 15.90
C THR A 192 6.75 30.48 17.05
N THR A 193 6.81 31.77 16.71
CA THR A 193 6.55 32.86 17.65
C THR A 193 5.09 32.88 18.13
N ASN A 194 4.16 32.45 17.27
CA ASN A 194 2.72 32.58 17.49
C ASN A 194 2.08 31.32 18.07
N PHE A 195 2.66 30.14 17.85
CA PHE A 195 2.09 28.88 18.31
C PHE A 195 3.17 27.80 18.50
N SER A 196 2.80 26.73 19.21
CA SER A 196 3.63 25.54 19.35
C SER A 196 2.77 24.27 19.32
N LEU A 197 3.21 23.29 18.55
CA LEU A 197 2.62 21.97 18.44
C LEU A 197 3.65 20.93 18.88
N ARG A 198 3.20 19.88 19.58
CA ARG A 198 4.08 18.81 20.07
C ARG A 198 3.99 17.55 19.23
N ALA A 199 5.04 16.75 19.22
CA ALA A 199 5.02 15.41 18.66
C ALA A 199 3.89 14.57 19.29
N GLY A 200 3.17 13.81 18.47
CA GLY A 200 2.00 13.02 18.86
C GLY A 200 0.70 13.82 18.99
N GLN A 201 0.73 15.15 18.88
CA GLN A 201 -0.47 15.97 18.94
C GLN A 201 -1.33 15.79 17.69
N GLN A 202 -2.62 15.55 17.88
CA GLN A 202 -3.60 15.48 16.77
C GLN A 202 -3.89 16.87 16.22
N VAL A 203 -4.02 16.94 14.90
CA VAL A 203 -4.37 18.14 14.14
C VAL A 203 -5.33 17.77 13.02
N ILE A 204 -6.19 18.70 12.62
CA ILE A 204 -7.06 18.58 11.46
C ILE A 204 -6.40 19.32 10.31
N VAL A 205 -6.01 18.61 9.26
CA VAL A 205 -5.46 19.18 8.03
C VAL A 205 -6.62 19.73 7.22
N MET A 206 -6.62 21.05 7.04
CA MET A 206 -7.70 21.77 6.36
C MET A 206 -7.41 21.92 4.86
N ASP A 207 -6.15 22.16 4.50
CA ASP A 207 -5.73 22.42 3.12
C ASP A 207 -4.25 22.02 2.94
N ASN A 208 -4.01 21.18 1.94
CA ASN A 208 -2.68 20.66 1.56
C ASN A 208 -2.21 21.15 0.17
N ASN A 209 -2.99 22.03 -0.46
CA ASN A 209 -2.78 22.57 -1.80
C ASN A 209 -2.32 24.04 -1.78
N MET A 210 -1.75 24.50 -0.68
CA MET A 210 -1.17 25.83 -0.62
C MET A 210 -0.02 25.93 -1.65
N PRO A 211 -0.11 26.79 -2.67
CA PRO A 211 1.08 27.22 -3.38
C PRO A 211 2.00 27.85 -2.33
N THR A 212 3.28 27.56 -2.44
CA THR A 212 4.26 28.17 -1.56
C THR A 212 4.10 29.68 -1.66
N PRO A 213 3.89 30.39 -0.52
CA PRO A 213 3.69 31.82 -0.56
C PRO A 213 4.95 32.45 -1.13
N SER A 214 4.83 33.06 -2.32
CA SER A 214 5.85 33.92 -2.88
C SER A 214 6.13 35.03 -1.88
N SER A 215 7.22 34.88 -1.12
CA SER A 215 7.80 35.90 -0.24
C SER A 215 6.79 36.86 0.42
N SER A 216 6.07 36.38 1.43
CA SER A 216 5.72 37.26 2.55
C SER A 216 6.52 36.78 3.75
N SER A 217 7.50 37.58 4.14
CA SER A 217 8.42 37.34 5.24
C SER A 217 7.67 37.11 6.56
N ASP A 218 7.34 35.85 6.86
CA ASP A 218 7.19 35.44 8.25
C ASP A 218 8.60 35.18 8.78
N GLU A 219 9.20 36.25 9.29
CA GLU A 219 10.47 36.23 10.00
C GLU A 219 10.39 35.23 11.16
N ILE A 220 11.16 34.15 11.06
CA ILE A 220 11.74 33.56 12.26
C ILE A 220 12.66 34.64 12.83
N ALA A 221 12.23 35.27 13.92
CA ALA A 221 12.90 36.40 14.54
C ALA A 221 14.42 36.20 14.67
N ALA A 222 15.15 36.79 13.74
CA ALA A 222 16.57 37.04 13.78
C ALA A 222 16.74 38.45 13.22
N GLY A 223 16.88 39.43 14.11
CA GLY A 223 17.06 40.83 13.76
C GLY A 223 18.19 41.00 12.76
N SER A 224 17.85 41.51 11.58
CA SER A 224 18.73 41.94 10.53
C SER A 224 18.74 43.47 10.50
N THR A 225 19.90 44.07 10.33
CA THR A 225 20.01 45.44 9.82
C THR A 225 20.62 45.34 8.42
N GLN A 226 19.90 45.93 7.45
CA GLN A 226 20.16 45.85 6.02
C GLN A 226 21.38 46.67 5.58
N THR A 227 21.93 46.31 4.41
CA THR A 227 22.52 47.29 3.49
C THR A 227 22.23 46.85 2.07
N GLU A 228 21.57 47.73 1.31
CA GLU A 228 21.10 47.53 -0.05
C GLU A 228 22.23 47.52 -1.07
N SER A 229 22.08 46.77 -2.16
CA SER A 229 22.68 47.09 -3.46
C SER A 229 21.87 46.47 -4.59
N THR A 230 21.39 47.34 -5.47
CA THR A 230 20.53 47.10 -6.62
C THR A 230 21.37 46.70 -7.84
N THR A 231 21.05 45.58 -8.49
CA THR A 231 21.36 45.42 -9.92
C THR A 231 20.32 44.53 -10.62
N THR A 232 19.69 45.11 -11.63
CA THR A 232 18.70 44.50 -12.53
C THR A 232 19.39 43.72 -13.63
N THR A 233 18.99 42.47 -13.86
CA THR A 233 19.22 41.80 -15.16
C THR A 233 18.09 40.83 -15.49
N THR A 234 17.42 41.14 -16.59
CA THR A 234 16.34 40.40 -17.23
C THR A 234 16.92 39.25 -18.05
N THR A 235 16.46 38.01 -17.85
CA THR A 235 16.62 36.95 -18.87
C THR A 235 15.46 35.96 -18.87
N THR A 236 15.05 35.67 -20.10
CA THR A 236 13.81 35.04 -20.57
C THR A 236 13.76 33.53 -20.31
N SER A 237 12.61 33.05 -19.83
CA SER A 237 12.31 31.62 -19.66
C SER A 237 11.95 30.95 -20.99
N MET A 238 12.66 29.88 -21.36
CA MET A 238 12.16 28.89 -22.32
C MET A 238 11.91 27.58 -21.56
N GLY A 239 10.66 27.12 -21.60
CA GLY A 239 10.19 25.94 -20.90
C GLY A 239 10.55 24.66 -21.64
N THR A 240 10.93 23.64 -20.87
CA THR A 240 10.99 22.25 -21.31
C THR A 240 10.08 21.44 -20.40
N GLN A 241 8.95 20.96 -20.96
CA GLN A 241 8.00 20.09 -20.29
C GLN A 241 8.65 18.75 -19.96
N CYS A 242 8.59 18.32 -18.70
CA CYS A 242 8.98 16.99 -18.27
C CYS A 242 7.77 16.05 -18.35
N VAL A 243 7.95 14.94 -19.08
CA VAL A 243 6.95 13.87 -19.27
C VAL A 243 7.03 12.91 -18.09
N CYS A 244 6.34 13.22 -16.99
CA CYS A 244 6.14 12.27 -15.89
C CYS A 244 4.75 12.45 -15.24
N MET A 245 3.71 12.51 -16.06
CA MET A 245 2.33 12.38 -15.62
C MET A 245 1.54 11.60 -16.68
N GLN A 246 1.47 10.28 -16.55
CA GLN A 246 0.38 9.52 -17.15
C GLN A 246 -0.23 8.55 -16.13
N ARG A 247 -1.56 8.66 -16.03
CA ARG A 247 -2.51 7.82 -15.29
C ARG A 247 -2.42 6.34 -15.72
N PRO A 248 -2.99 5.41 -14.93
CA PRO A 248 -3.09 4.00 -15.32
C PRO A 248 -3.99 3.85 -16.54
N ILE A 249 -3.53 3.09 -17.53
CA ILE A 249 -4.27 2.72 -18.73
C ILE A 249 -5.01 1.40 -18.43
N SER A 250 -6.32 1.38 -18.62
CA SER A 250 -7.15 0.16 -18.62
C SER A 250 -6.87 -0.71 -19.86
N PRO A 251 -7.06 -2.04 -19.81
CA PRO A 251 -6.51 -2.96 -20.79
C PRO A 251 -7.40 -3.08 -22.04
N SER A 252 -6.77 -3.11 -23.20
CA SER A 252 -7.36 -3.64 -24.44
C SER A 252 -6.35 -4.55 -25.13
N HIS A 253 -6.80 -5.77 -25.42
CA HIS A 253 -6.15 -6.87 -26.13
C HIS A 253 -5.20 -6.47 -27.28
N GLN A 254 -4.03 -7.13 -27.37
CA GLN A 254 -3.72 -8.12 -28.42
C GLN A 254 -2.24 -8.58 -28.41
N ALA A 255 -2.09 -9.91 -28.46
CA ALA A 255 -1.08 -10.72 -29.16
C ALA A 255 0.44 -10.61 -28.84
N MET A 256 0.92 -11.71 -28.24
CA MET A 256 2.25 -12.37 -28.28
C MET A 256 2.82 -12.53 -29.71
N PRO A 257 4.12 -12.87 -29.95
CA PRO A 257 4.90 -13.88 -29.19
C PRO A 257 6.43 -13.69 -29.01
N GLY A 258 7.00 -14.51 -28.11
CA GLY A 258 8.43 -14.82 -28.09
C GLY A 258 8.93 -15.49 -26.80
N ASP A 259 9.04 -16.83 -26.85
CA ASP A 259 9.68 -17.74 -25.89
C ASP A 259 11.01 -17.26 -25.27
N ARG A 260 11.20 -17.54 -23.98
CA ARG A 260 12.33 -18.34 -23.47
C ARG A 260 12.21 -18.66 -21.98
N SER A 261 12.24 -19.96 -21.68
CA SER A 261 12.38 -20.54 -20.35
C SER A 261 13.73 -20.25 -19.71
N VAL A 262 13.78 -19.98 -18.39
CA VAL A 262 14.82 -20.50 -17.48
C VAL A 262 14.20 -20.68 -16.08
N THR A 263 14.57 -21.80 -15.46
CA THR A 263 14.21 -22.41 -14.18
C THR A 263 14.68 -21.67 -12.91
N ASP A 264 13.94 -21.91 -11.82
CA ASP A 264 14.32 -22.04 -10.38
C ASP A 264 15.69 -21.51 -9.88
N GLU A 265 15.68 -20.66 -8.84
CA GLU A 265 16.11 -21.00 -7.45
C GLU A 265 16.30 -19.76 -6.54
N SER A 266 15.76 -19.88 -5.32
CA SER A 266 16.25 -19.36 -4.02
C SER A 266 17.10 -18.08 -3.95
N THR A 267 16.52 -17.00 -3.41
CA THR A 267 17.27 -15.84 -2.89
C THR A 267 17.77 -16.12 -1.47
N THR A 268 19.06 -16.44 -1.34
CA THR A 268 19.79 -16.38 -0.07
C THR A 268 20.47 -15.02 0.03
N TYR A 269 20.23 -14.31 1.13
CA TYR A 269 20.93 -13.07 1.48
C TYR A 269 22.39 -13.38 1.86
N THR A 270 23.33 -12.69 1.23
CA THR A 270 24.68 -12.49 1.78
C THR A 270 25.13 -11.06 1.56
N ASP A 271 25.54 -10.47 2.67
CA ASP A 271 26.19 -9.17 2.84
C ASP A 271 27.55 -9.06 2.13
N GLU A 272 27.99 -7.80 2.04
CA GLU A 272 29.35 -7.29 1.86
C GLU A 272 29.91 -7.26 0.42
N THR A 273 30.02 -6.04 -0.11
CA THR A 273 31.03 -5.74 -1.12
C THR A 273 31.69 -4.41 -0.80
N GLU A 274 32.93 -4.52 -0.37
CA GLU A 274 33.90 -3.46 -0.11
C GLU A 274 34.13 -2.62 -1.38
N CYS A 275 34.15 -1.30 -1.24
CA CYS A 275 34.47 -0.38 -2.31
C CYS A 275 35.98 -0.20 -2.41
N SER A 276 36.57 -0.68 -3.51
CA SER A 276 37.97 -0.51 -3.88
C SER A 276 38.34 0.98 -4.00
N THR A 277 39.51 1.31 -3.45
CA THR A 277 40.24 2.56 -3.60
C THR A 277 40.95 2.66 -4.96
N ASP A 278 41.32 3.92 -5.25
CA ASP A 278 42.28 4.42 -6.24
C ASP A 278 41.77 4.70 -7.66
N GLU A 279 41.64 6.00 -7.98
CA GLU A 279 42.57 6.66 -8.92
C GLU A 279 42.51 8.20 -8.74
N THR A 280 43.61 8.75 -8.20
CA THR A 280 43.92 10.18 -8.13
C THR A 280 44.20 10.76 -9.51
N SER A 281 43.41 11.75 -9.94
CA SER A 281 43.86 12.72 -10.96
C SER A 281 43.78 14.15 -10.41
N HIS A 282 44.94 14.81 -10.43
CA HIS A 282 45.11 16.19 -10.00
C HIS A 282 44.56 17.15 -11.06
N CYS A 283 43.64 18.03 -10.67
CA CYS A 283 43.34 19.26 -11.40
C CYS A 283 43.33 20.43 -10.41
N SER A 284 44.42 21.19 -10.41
CA SER A 284 44.50 22.50 -9.77
C SER A 284 43.62 23.49 -10.54
N GLY A 285 42.41 23.69 -10.05
CA GLY A 285 41.49 24.73 -10.50
C GLY A 285 40.65 25.16 -9.30
N THR A 286 40.50 26.46 -9.10
CA THR A 286 39.64 27.05 -8.07
C THR A 286 38.26 26.42 -8.12
N VAL A 287 37.94 25.60 -7.10
CA VAL A 287 36.63 24.99 -6.93
C VAL A 287 35.66 26.07 -6.46
N THR A 288 35.08 26.80 -7.42
CA THR A 288 33.75 27.36 -7.22
C THR A 288 32.77 26.20 -7.31
N CYS A 289 32.25 25.75 -6.17
CA CYS A 289 31.14 24.81 -6.08
C CYS A 289 29.87 25.43 -6.69
N SER A 290 29.81 25.48 -8.00
CA SER A 290 28.67 25.97 -8.77
C SER A 290 28.04 24.80 -9.50
N SER A 291 27.32 23.92 -8.79
CA SER A 291 26.23 23.05 -9.29
C SER A 291 25.92 21.85 -8.39
N THR A 292 25.46 22.11 -7.17
CA THR A 292 24.30 21.36 -6.65
C THR A 292 23.20 22.38 -6.47
N THR A 293 22.55 22.74 -7.57
CA THR A 293 21.24 23.41 -7.52
C THR A 293 20.25 22.40 -6.94
N CYS A 294 20.29 22.25 -5.61
CA CYS A 294 19.12 21.86 -4.84
C CYS A 294 18.09 22.92 -5.22
N MET A 295 17.21 22.61 -6.18
CA MET A 295 16.18 23.53 -6.61
C MET A 295 15.47 23.96 -5.33
N GLN A 296 15.60 25.23 -4.96
CA GLN A 296 14.92 25.83 -3.81
C GLN A 296 13.42 25.86 -4.12
N LYS A 297 12.80 24.68 -4.12
CA LYS A 297 11.36 24.57 -4.04
C LYS A 297 11.04 24.95 -2.61
N GLU A 298 10.37 26.08 -2.45
CA GLU A 298 9.89 26.56 -1.16
C GLU A 298 9.21 25.42 -0.38
N ALA A 299 9.38 25.40 0.94
CA ALA A 299 8.87 24.32 1.77
C ALA A 299 7.35 24.21 1.62
N ARG A 300 6.83 23.04 1.24
CA ARG A 300 5.38 22.82 1.11
C ARG A 300 4.73 22.86 2.49
N MET A 301 3.98 23.93 2.74
CA MET A 301 3.24 24.15 3.99
C MET A 301 1.79 23.69 3.86
N TRP A 302 1.24 23.14 4.92
CA TRP A 302 -0.18 22.77 5.04
C TRP A 302 -0.86 23.62 6.10
N LYS A 303 -2.14 23.93 5.87
CA LYS A 303 -2.98 24.59 6.87
C LYS A 303 -3.61 23.54 7.77
N VAL A 304 -3.39 23.68 9.06
CA VAL A 304 -3.91 22.77 10.08
C VAL A 304 -4.66 23.53 11.16
N ARG A 305 -5.49 22.81 11.91
CA ARG A 305 -6.19 23.32 13.09
C ARG A 305 -6.10 22.30 14.20
N THR A 306 -6.04 22.74 15.45
CA THR A 306 -6.21 21.83 16.60
C THR A 306 -7.68 21.38 16.72
N PRO A 307 -7.97 20.19 17.29
CA PRO A 307 -9.35 19.69 17.43
C PRO A 307 -10.29 20.58 18.23
N ASP A 308 -9.75 21.38 19.15
CA ASP A 308 -10.47 22.40 19.93
C ASP A 308 -10.89 23.64 19.11
N CYS A 309 -10.56 23.67 17.81
CA CYS A 309 -10.83 24.74 16.87
C CYS A 309 -10.25 26.13 17.24
N ALA A 310 -9.22 26.19 18.08
CA ALA A 310 -8.70 27.45 18.61
C ALA A 310 -8.08 28.38 17.55
N MET A 311 -7.30 27.84 16.60
CA MET A 311 -6.58 28.64 15.61
C MET A 311 -6.18 27.80 14.39
N THR A 312 -6.19 28.40 13.19
CA THR A 312 -5.64 27.78 11.98
C THR A 312 -4.17 28.19 11.83
N MET A 313 -3.28 27.22 11.63
CA MET A 313 -1.82 27.36 11.64
C MET A 313 -1.23 26.81 10.35
N SER A 314 -0.06 27.34 9.95
CA SER A 314 0.70 26.85 8.79
C SER A 314 1.88 26.01 9.27
N VAL A 315 1.97 24.77 8.82
CA VAL A 315 2.97 23.79 9.30
C VAL A 315 3.61 23.08 8.11
N PRO A 316 4.93 22.76 8.13
CA PRO A 316 5.55 21.98 7.07
C PRO A 316 4.84 20.64 6.89
N SER A 317 4.47 20.32 5.65
CA SER A 317 3.75 19.08 5.31
C SER A 317 4.46 17.81 5.80
N VAL A 318 5.80 17.82 5.79
CA VAL A 318 6.64 16.71 6.26
C VAL A 318 6.52 16.46 7.76
N ALA A 319 6.09 17.45 8.56
CA ALA A 319 5.90 17.29 10.00
C ALA A 319 4.57 16.61 10.36
N ILE A 320 3.71 16.33 9.38
CA ILE A 320 2.36 15.80 9.59
C ILE A 320 2.23 14.43 8.93
N TRP A 321 1.76 13.46 9.70
CA TRP A 321 1.27 12.17 9.21
C TRP A 321 -0.26 12.23 9.10
N LEU A 322 -0.81 11.81 7.95
CA LEU A 322 -2.25 11.66 7.76
C LEU A 322 -2.67 10.34 8.41
N CYS A 323 -3.59 10.39 9.37
CA CYS A 323 -4.02 9.22 10.14
C CYS A 323 -5.20 8.48 9.52
N GLU A 324 -5.63 8.89 8.33
CA GLU A 324 -6.67 8.19 7.60
C GLU A 324 -6.14 6.89 6.99
N THR A 325 -7.01 5.89 6.95
CA THR A 325 -6.79 4.70 6.16
C THR A 325 -7.05 4.99 4.69
N ASP A 326 -6.25 4.39 3.81
CA ASP A 326 -6.45 4.47 2.38
C ASP A 326 -7.71 3.72 1.95
N ARG A 327 -8.75 4.49 1.59
CA ARG A 327 -10.00 3.96 1.08
C ARG A 327 -9.82 3.22 -0.25
N GLN A 328 -8.91 3.68 -1.12
CA GLN A 328 -8.63 3.01 -2.39
C GLN A 328 -7.97 1.66 -2.16
N ALA A 329 -7.11 1.53 -1.14
CA ALA A 329 -6.51 0.25 -0.78
C ALA A 329 -7.58 -0.75 -0.29
N ILE A 330 -8.50 -0.29 0.58
CA ILE A 330 -9.62 -1.11 1.06
C ILE A 330 -10.48 -1.56 -0.12
N ASP A 331 -10.96 -0.63 -0.93
CA ASP A 331 -11.84 -0.92 -2.07
C ASP A 331 -11.15 -1.86 -3.07
N HIS A 332 -9.85 -1.68 -3.32
CA HIS A 332 -9.07 -2.55 -4.19
C HIS A 332 -8.93 -3.99 -3.64
N SER A 333 -8.72 -4.14 -2.33
CA SER A 333 -8.66 -5.46 -1.69
C SER A 333 -10.00 -6.21 -1.77
N PHE A 334 -11.12 -5.49 -1.64
CA PHE A 334 -12.45 -6.08 -1.82
C PHE A 334 -12.73 -6.46 -3.27
N GLN A 335 -12.35 -5.62 -4.24
CA GLN A 335 -12.46 -5.96 -5.66
C GLN A 335 -11.67 -7.23 -6.01
N LEU A 336 -10.48 -7.40 -5.45
CA LEU A 336 -9.69 -8.62 -5.63
C LEU A 336 -10.39 -9.85 -5.02
N ALA A 337 -11.01 -9.70 -3.84
CA ALA A 337 -11.76 -10.78 -3.20
C ALA A 337 -13.03 -11.15 -3.98
N GLU A 338 -13.76 -10.16 -4.48
CA GLU A 338 -14.93 -10.37 -5.37
C GLU A 338 -14.52 -11.10 -6.64
N HIS A 339 -13.44 -10.65 -7.30
CA HIS A 339 -12.88 -11.31 -8.48
C HIS A 339 -12.48 -12.76 -8.20
N PHE A 340 -11.78 -13.01 -7.09
CA PHE A 340 -11.43 -14.36 -6.67
C PHE A 340 -12.67 -15.24 -6.54
N VAL A 341 -13.69 -14.77 -5.82
CA VAL A 341 -14.93 -15.53 -5.60
C VAL A 341 -15.67 -15.80 -6.92
N GLU A 342 -15.78 -14.82 -7.81
CA GLU A 342 -16.38 -14.97 -9.13
C GLU A 342 -15.66 -16.05 -9.95
N VAL A 343 -14.33 -15.94 -10.03
CA VAL A 343 -13.49 -16.86 -10.79
C VAL A 343 -13.64 -18.30 -10.29
N TRP A 344 -13.65 -18.50 -8.98
CA TRP A 344 -13.82 -19.83 -8.38
C TRP A 344 -15.23 -20.38 -8.54
N SER A 345 -16.26 -19.53 -8.47
CA SER A 345 -17.64 -19.94 -8.77
C SER A 345 -17.76 -20.47 -10.20
N ASN A 346 -17.23 -19.73 -11.17
CA ASN A 346 -17.28 -20.13 -12.58
C ASN A 346 -16.53 -21.45 -12.83
N LEU A 347 -15.43 -21.69 -12.12
CA LEU A 347 -14.65 -22.92 -12.22
C LEU A 347 -15.41 -24.12 -11.65
N LEU A 348 -16.07 -23.94 -10.50
CA LEU A 348 -16.95 -24.96 -9.90
C LEU A 348 -18.11 -25.32 -10.82
N ASP A 349 -18.73 -24.33 -11.46
CA ASP A 349 -19.79 -24.56 -12.44
C ASP A 349 -19.30 -25.39 -13.64
N SER A 350 -18.10 -25.10 -14.15
CA SER A 350 -17.47 -25.87 -15.23
C SER A 350 -17.21 -27.32 -14.81
N TRP A 351 -16.67 -27.55 -13.62
CA TRP A 351 -16.44 -28.91 -13.12
C TRP A 351 -17.73 -29.67 -12.88
N LEU A 352 -18.78 -29.00 -12.40
CA LEU A 352 -20.09 -29.60 -12.22
C LEU A 352 -20.67 -30.10 -13.56
N VAL A 353 -20.51 -29.32 -14.64
CA VAL A 353 -20.86 -29.76 -16.00
C VAL A 353 -20.06 -30.99 -16.39
N GLY A 354 -18.75 -31.03 -16.09
CA GLY A 354 -17.90 -32.21 -16.30
C GLY A 354 -18.41 -33.46 -15.58
N VAL A 355 -18.82 -33.34 -14.31
CA VAL A 355 -19.41 -34.43 -13.51
C VAL A 355 -20.71 -34.93 -14.14
N ILE A 356 -21.60 -34.03 -14.53
CA ILE A 356 -22.88 -34.38 -15.16
C ILE A 356 -22.65 -35.12 -16.48
N ASN A 357 -21.70 -34.64 -17.29
CA ASN A 357 -21.35 -35.29 -18.56
C ASN A 357 -20.76 -36.68 -18.34
N MET A 358 -19.90 -36.86 -17.33
CA MET A 358 -19.35 -38.16 -16.95
C MET A 358 -20.45 -39.15 -16.56
N PHE A 359 -21.36 -38.77 -15.66
CA PHE A 359 -22.48 -39.64 -15.27
C PHE A 359 -23.45 -39.90 -16.43
N SER A 360 -23.69 -38.91 -17.29
CA SER A 360 -24.52 -39.09 -18.48
C SER A 360 -23.91 -40.13 -19.43
N ARG A 361 -22.60 -40.06 -19.69
CA ARG A 361 -21.87 -41.07 -20.49
C ARG A 361 -21.94 -42.45 -19.85
N LEU A 362 -21.73 -42.54 -18.53
CA LEU A 362 -21.86 -43.80 -17.79
C LEU A 362 -23.26 -44.41 -17.99
N PHE A 363 -24.32 -43.63 -17.84
CA PHE A 363 -25.67 -44.16 -17.92
C PHE A 363 -26.11 -44.51 -19.33
N ILE A 364 -25.73 -43.73 -20.34
CA ILE A 364 -25.96 -44.08 -21.74
C ILE A 364 -25.26 -45.41 -22.07
N ASN A 365 -24.00 -45.58 -21.66
CA ASN A 365 -23.28 -46.83 -21.87
C ASN A 365 -23.95 -48.04 -21.20
N LEU A 366 -24.56 -47.84 -20.04
CA LEU A 366 -25.33 -48.89 -19.35
C LEU A 366 -26.68 -49.16 -20.01
N GLU A 367 -27.35 -48.13 -20.52
CA GLU A 367 -28.62 -48.26 -21.24
C GLU A 367 -28.44 -48.95 -22.60
N ASP A 368 -27.32 -48.72 -23.28
CA ASP A 368 -26.98 -49.34 -24.58
C ASP A 368 -26.38 -50.76 -24.44
N ALA A 369 -25.93 -51.16 -23.24
CA ALA A 369 -25.39 -52.49 -22.99
C ALA A 369 -26.45 -53.57 -23.24
N GLU A 370 -26.08 -54.73 -23.77
CA GLU A 370 -27.01 -55.86 -23.95
C GLU A 370 -27.28 -56.60 -22.63
N HIS A 371 -26.25 -56.72 -21.79
CA HIS A 371 -26.30 -57.34 -20.47
C HIS A 371 -25.46 -56.54 -19.47
N ILE A 372 -25.99 -56.32 -18.25
CA ILE A 372 -25.29 -55.58 -17.19
C ILE A 372 -24.98 -56.50 -16.01
N HIS A 373 -23.69 -56.70 -15.72
CA HIS A 373 -23.25 -57.40 -14.51
C HIS A 373 -22.97 -56.41 -13.39
N VAL A 374 -23.54 -56.63 -12.20
CA VAL A 374 -23.28 -55.80 -11.04
C VAL A 374 -22.71 -56.66 -9.91
N GLU A 375 -21.47 -56.38 -9.50
CA GLU A 375 -20.79 -57.13 -8.42
C GLU A 375 -21.53 -56.99 -7.07
N SER A 376 -22.10 -55.80 -6.79
CA SER A 376 -22.90 -55.56 -5.59
C SER A 376 -24.04 -54.58 -5.83
N GLN A 377 -25.27 -55.12 -5.93
CA GLN A 377 -26.48 -54.32 -6.08
C GLN A 377 -26.69 -53.34 -4.93
N ALA A 378 -26.31 -53.71 -3.71
CA ALA A 378 -26.43 -52.85 -2.55
C ALA A 378 -25.56 -51.58 -2.68
N VAL A 379 -24.34 -51.73 -3.18
CA VAL A 379 -23.40 -50.61 -3.37
C VAL A 379 -23.83 -49.70 -4.53
N LEU A 380 -24.37 -50.28 -5.60
CA LEU A 380 -24.94 -49.53 -6.72
C LEU A 380 -26.19 -48.73 -6.32
N ASN A 381 -27.10 -49.34 -5.55
CA ASN A 381 -28.28 -48.63 -5.04
C ASN A 381 -27.90 -47.45 -4.13
N GLN A 382 -26.83 -47.58 -3.33
CA GLN A 382 -26.31 -46.45 -2.54
C GLN A 382 -25.80 -45.30 -3.43
N LEU A 383 -25.12 -45.61 -4.54
CA LEU A 383 -24.71 -44.59 -5.51
C LEU A 383 -25.94 -43.89 -6.12
N PHE A 384 -26.97 -44.63 -6.51
CA PHE A 384 -28.20 -44.03 -7.03
C PHE A 384 -28.92 -43.16 -6.00
N GLU A 385 -28.96 -43.56 -4.72
CA GLU A 385 -29.48 -42.70 -3.66
C GLU A 385 -28.65 -41.43 -3.45
N GLU A 386 -27.32 -41.52 -3.52
CA GLU A 386 -26.43 -40.35 -3.44
C GLU A 386 -26.66 -39.39 -4.63
N LEU A 387 -26.89 -39.94 -5.83
CA LEU A 387 -27.23 -39.18 -7.03
C LEU A 387 -28.60 -38.53 -6.96
N ASP A 388 -29.63 -39.22 -6.48
CA ASP A 388 -30.97 -38.65 -6.30
C ASP A 388 -30.95 -37.50 -5.27
N ARG A 389 -30.09 -37.60 -4.24
CA ARG A 389 -29.87 -36.51 -3.28
C ARG A 389 -29.11 -35.35 -3.90
N ALA A 390 -28.10 -35.63 -4.73
CA ALA A 390 -27.30 -34.61 -5.39
C ALA A 390 -28.09 -33.88 -6.48
N PHE A 391 -28.95 -34.59 -7.23
CA PHE A 391 -29.72 -34.10 -8.36
C PHE A 391 -31.23 -34.37 -8.18
N PRO A 392 -31.90 -33.68 -7.22
CA PRO A 392 -33.30 -33.93 -6.94
C PRO A 392 -34.20 -33.59 -8.14
N GLY A 393 -34.93 -34.57 -8.66
CA GLY A 393 -35.83 -34.44 -9.82
C GLY A 393 -37.02 -33.48 -9.65
N HIS A 394 -37.33 -33.06 -8.42
CA HIS A 394 -38.39 -32.08 -8.14
C HIS A 394 -37.94 -30.62 -8.34
N MET A 395 -36.63 -30.38 -8.53
CA MET A 395 -36.07 -29.06 -8.86
C MET A 395 -36.07 -28.84 -10.38
N THR A 396 -36.39 -27.61 -10.79
CA THR A 396 -36.92 -27.16 -12.09
C THR A 396 -35.93 -27.16 -13.28
N GLY A 397 -35.16 -28.23 -13.50
CA GLY A 397 -34.25 -28.37 -14.64
C GLY A 397 -34.59 -29.56 -15.54
N GLN A 398 -34.67 -29.35 -16.86
CA GLN A 398 -34.88 -30.44 -17.85
C GLN A 398 -33.80 -31.53 -17.73
N ILE A 399 -32.57 -31.16 -17.35
CA ILE A 399 -31.46 -32.09 -17.12
C ILE A 399 -31.74 -32.99 -15.92
N ASN A 400 -32.20 -32.45 -14.79
CA ASN A 400 -32.52 -33.24 -13.59
C ASN A 400 -33.65 -34.23 -13.83
N GLN A 401 -34.67 -33.81 -14.58
CA GLN A 401 -35.79 -34.67 -14.95
C GLN A 401 -35.30 -35.84 -15.81
N LYS A 402 -34.51 -35.56 -16.85
CA LYS A 402 -33.90 -36.58 -17.72
C LYS A 402 -32.98 -37.52 -16.93
N PHE A 403 -32.18 -36.98 -16.01
CA PHE A 403 -31.29 -37.76 -15.15
C PHE A 403 -32.07 -38.70 -14.22
N THR A 404 -33.19 -38.23 -13.66
CA THR A 404 -34.08 -39.02 -12.79
C THR A 404 -34.78 -40.14 -13.59
N GLU A 405 -35.21 -39.85 -14.82
CA GLU A 405 -35.83 -40.83 -15.73
C GLU A 405 -34.86 -41.96 -16.07
N ILE A 406 -33.64 -41.61 -16.48
CA ILE A 406 -32.57 -42.57 -16.79
C ILE A 406 -32.25 -43.45 -15.56
N LEU A 407 -32.10 -42.84 -14.38
CA LEU A 407 -31.85 -43.59 -13.13
C LEU A 407 -33.00 -44.56 -12.81
N THR A 408 -34.24 -44.17 -13.05
CA THR A 408 -35.42 -45.01 -12.80
C THR A 408 -35.45 -46.21 -13.76
N ASN A 409 -35.18 -45.97 -15.05
CA ASN A 409 -35.12 -47.01 -16.08
C ASN A 409 -33.99 -48.02 -15.80
N LEU A 410 -32.79 -47.54 -15.45
CA LEU A 410 -31.66 -48.40 -15.09
C LEU A 410 -31.95 -49.24 -13.85
N ARG A 411 -32.57 -48.67 -12.80
CA ARG A 411 -32.98 -49.42 -11.60
C ARG A 411 -33.94 -50.56 -11.95
N GLN A 412 -34.92 -50.31 -12.82
CA GLN A 412 -35.89 -51.32 -13.24
C GLN A 412 -35.21 -52.43 -14.04
N ARG A 413 -34.37 -52.06 -15.01
CA ARG A 413 -33.68 -52.99 -15.91
C ARG A 413 -32.73 -53.94 -15.18
N ILE A 414 -31.90 -53.38 -14.30
CA ILE A 414 -30.95 -54.17 -13.49
C ILE A 414 -31.69 -55.11 -12.52
N SER A 415 -32.91 -54.75 -12.09
CA SER A 415 -33.74 -55.62 -11.26
C SER A 415 -34.35 -56.80 -12.04
N THR A 416 -34.50 -56.68 -13.36
CA THR A 416 -35.14 -57.69 -14.24
C THR A 416 -34.17 -58.66 -14.92
N GLU A 417 -32.91 -58.30 -15.19
CA GLU A 417 -31.90 -59.15 -15.85
C GLU A 417 -31.31 -60.26 -14.95
N ARG A 418 -32.05 -60.69 -13.92
CA ARG A 418 -31.54 -61.47 -12.79
C ARG A 418 -31.27 -62.96 -13.09
N GLU A 419 -31.51 -63.44 -14.30
CA GLU A 419 -31.46 -64.87 -14.62
C GLU A 419 -30.73 -65.14 -15.94
N ASP A 420 -29.70 -65.99 -15.83
CA ASP A 420 -28.99 -66.75 -16.85
C ASP A 420 -27.70 -66.21 -17.51
N SER A 421 -26.64 -66.98 -17.24
CA SER A 421 -25.46 -67.31 -18.07
C SER A 421 -24.51 -66.21 -18.56
N THR A 422 -23.22 -66.55 -18.51
CA THR A 422 -22.09 -65.80 -19.10
C THR A 422 -22.33 -65.53 -20.59
N PHE A 423 -22.56 -64.26 -20.93
CA PHE A 423 -22.70 -63.79 -22.30
C PHE A 423 -21.50 -62.93 -22.72
N SER A 424 -21.09 -63.09 -23.98
CA SER A 424 -20.04 -62.27 -24.59
C SER A 424 -20.64 -60.91 -24.97
N GLY A 425 -20.22 -59.83 -24.29
CA GLY A 425 -20.78 -58.48 -24.47
C GLY A 425 -21.24 -57.80 -23.17
N GLU A 426 -21.01 -58.44 -22.02
CA GLU A 426 -21.42 -58.00 -20.69
C GLU A 426 -20.64 -56.74 -20.23
N VAL A 427 -21.37 -55.68 -19.85
CA VAL A 427 -20.76 -54.52 -19.16
C VAL A 427 -20.74 -54.84 -17.67
N GLN A 428 -19.54 -54.96 -17.12
CA GLN A 428 -19.33 -55.25 -15.70
C GLN A 428 -19.14 -53.96 -14.91
N ILE A 429 -19.95 -53.76 -13.87
CA ILE A 429 -19.79 -52.70 -12.88
C ILE A 429 -19.22 -53.30 -11.60
N THR A 430 -17.99 -52.92 -11.28
CA THR A 430 -17.30 -53.37 -10.06
C THR A 430 -17.59 -52.46 -8.87
N THR A 431 -17.46 -53.02 -7.66
CA THR A 431 -17.56 -52.26 -6.41
C THR A 431 -16.49 -51.15 -6.31
N THR A 432 -15.32 -51.38 -6.90
CA THR A 432 -14.22 -50.40 -6.96
C THR A 432 -14.57 -49.18 -7.82
N GLU A 433 -15.19 -49.39 -8.99
CA GLU A 433 -15.61 -48.29 -9.86
C GLU A 433 -16.71 -47.45 -9.22
N ILE A 434 -17.69 -48.12 -8.59
CA ILE A 434 -18.74 -47.43 -7.83
C ILE A 434 -18.13 -46.60 -6.69
N ALA A 435 -17.11 -47.10 -5.99
CA ALA A 435 -16.43 -46.33 -4.95
C ALA A 435 -15.77 -45.06 -5.52
N THR A 436 -15.18 -45.14 -6.71
CA THR A 436 -14.59 -43.98 -7.41
C THR A 436 -15.66 -42.95 -7.79
N TYR A 437 -16.80 -43.37 -8.36
CA TYR A 437 -17.90 -42.45 -8.69
C TYR A 437 -18.47 -41.75 -7.45
N ARG A 438 -18.67 -42.49 -6.36
CA ARG A 438 -19.14 -41.92 -5.08
C ARG A 438 -18.15 -40.93 -4.50
N LYS A 439 -16.84 -41.16 -4.67
CA LYS A 439 -15.79 -40.24 -4.20
C LYS A 439 -15.91 -38.87 -4.87
N VAL A 440 -16.15 -38.81 -6.19
CA VAL A 440 -16.42 -37.57 -6.93
C VAL A 440 -17.67 -36.88 -6.38
N LEU A 441 -18.79 -37.60 -6.28
CA LEU A 441 -20.06 -37.01 -5.81
C LEU A 441 -19.96 -36.43 -4.40
N ARG A 442 -19.25 -37.12 -3.52
CA ARG A 442 -19.05 -36.65 -2.15
C ARG A 442 -18.28 -35.34 -2.10
N GLN A 443 -17.35 -35.08 -3.02
CA GLN A 443 -16.65 -33.79 -3.05
C GLN A 443 -17.58 -32.61 -3.35
N PHE A 444 -18.66 -32.83 -4.11
CA PHE A 444 -19.69 -31.82 -4.35
C PHE A 444 -20.83 -31.86 -3.34
N GLY A 445 -21.02 -32.96 -2.62
CA GLY A 445 -22.20 -33.23 -1.78
C GLY A 445 -22.00 -33.12 -0.26
N VAL A 446 -20.86 -32.64 0.26
CA VAL A 446 -20.65 -32.58 1.71
C VAL A 446 -21.56 -31.54 2.38
N SER A 447 -22.66 -32.03 2.95
CA SER A 447 -23.58 -31.33 3.85
C SER A 447 -23.12 -31.32 5.33
N ASN A 448 -21.84 -31.56 5.61
CA ASN A 448 -21.28 -31.61 6.98
C ASN A 448 -20.37 -30.42 7.29
N ILE A 449 -20.86 -29.20 7.07
CA ILE A 449 -20.28 -28.00 7.69
C ILE A 449 -21.37 -27.34 8.53
N LEU A 450 -21.59 -27.88 9.73
CA LEU A 450 -22.28 -27.20 10.81
C LEU A 450 -21.36 -26.10 11.33
N PHE A 451 -21.56 -24.85 10.91
CA PHE A 451 -21.07 -23.68 11.63
C PHE A 451 -22.19 -22.68 11.87
N ALA A 452 -22.28 -22.24 13.12
CA ALA A 452 -23.31 -21.38 13.65
C ALA A 452 -23.33 -20.01 12.95
N SER A 453 -24.52 -19.63 12.47
CA SER A 453 -24.83 -18.29 11.97
C SER A 453 -25.00 -17.30 13.13
N PRO A 454 -24.39 -16.10 13.07
CA PRO A 454 -24.96 -14.89 13.63
C PRO A 454 -25.60 -14.03 12.52
N PRO A 455 -26.48 -13.06 12.86
CA PRO A 455 -27.54 -12.66 11.95
C PRO A 455 -27.37 -11.22 11.45
N TYR A 456 -26.84 -10.99 10.23
CA TYR A 456 -27.11 -9.72 9.52
C TYR A 456 -27.14 -9.93 8.00
N LYS A 457 -28.23 -9.49 7.36
CA LYS A 457 -28.48 -9.58 5.91
C LYS A 457 -27.82 -8.42 5.18
N CYS A 458 -27.13 -8.69 4.07
CA CYS A 458 -26.88 -7.68 3.03
C CYS A 458 -27.72 -7.96 1.78
N PHE A 459 -28.50 -6.95 1.39
CA PHE A 459 -29.37 -6.90 0.22
C PHE A 459 -28.54 -6.59 -1.03
N LYS A 460 -28.18 -7.58 -1.86
CA LYS A 460 -28.09 -7.43 -3.35
C LYS A 460 -27.62 -8.64 -4.18
N CYS A 461 -27.35 -9.82 -3.64
CA CYS A 461 -27.05 -11.03 -4.44
C CYS A 461 -28.20 -12.05 -4.47
N SER A 462 -29.45 -11.60 -4.71
CA SER A 462 -30.64 -12.46 -4.55
C SER A 462 -31.33 -12.89 -5.85
N ALA A 463 -30.82 -12.62 -7.05
CA ALA A 463 -31.63 -12.75 -8.26
C ALA A 463 -31.29 -13.89 -9.24
N THR A 464 -30.17 -14.62 -9.09
CA THR A 464 -29.78 -15.60 -10.15
C THR A 464 -29.17 -16.92 -9.68
N LEU A 465 -29.01 -17.18 -8.37
CA LEU A 465 -28.47 -18.45 -7.84
C LEU A 465 -29.57 -19.40 -7.33
N THR A 466 -30.67 -19.54 -8.07
CA THR A 466 -31.79 -20.42 -7.67
C THR A 466 -31.69 -21.85 -8.17
N ASN A 467 -30.60 -22.30 -8.79
CA ASN A 467 -30.46 -23.71 -9.16
C ASN A 467 -29.03 -24.18 -8.86
N PHE A 468 -28.93 -25.17 -7.95
CA PHE A 468 -27.72 -25.92 -7.56
C PHE A 468 -26.70 -25.32 -6.57
N SER A 469 -27.15 -24.49 -5.61
CA SER A 469 -26.24 -23.79 -4.67
C SER A 469 -26.35 -24.18 -3.19
N VAL A 470 -26.78 -25.37 -2.80
CA VAL A 470 -26.84 -25.69 -1.34
C VAL A 470 -25.46 -25.86 -0.70
N VAL A 471 -24.43 -26.25 -1.47
CA VAL A 471 -23.04 -26.37 -0.98
C VAL A 471 -22.24 -25.07 -1.14
N LEU A 472 -22.60 -24.24 -2.12
CA LEU A 472 -22.03 -22.91 -2.35
C LEU A 472 -22.56 -21.86 -1.36
N ILE A 473 -23.84 -21.90 -0.97
CA ILE A 473 -24.44 -20.93 -0.04
C ILE A 473 -23.75 -20.95 1.33
N VAL A 474 -23.29 -22.10 1.82
CA VAL A 474 -22.63 -22.19 3.14
C VAL A 474 -21.20 -21.62 3.12
N TYR A 475 -20.46 -21.77 2.02
CA TYR A 475 -19.14 -21.15 1.85
C TYR A 475 -19.25 -19.64 1.57
N PHE A 476 -20.25 -19.23 0.77
CA PHE A 476 -20.53 -17.83 0.47
C PHE A 476 -21.04 -17.06 1.69
N ASP A 477 -21.93 -17.62 2.50
CA ASP A 477 -22.40 -16.97 3.74
C ASP A 477 -21.26 -16.82 4.75
N PHE A 478 -20.29 -17.73 4.83
CA PHE A 478 -19.16 -17.55 5.75
C PHE A 478 -18.19 -16.46 5.28
N LEU A 479 -17.84 -16.41 3.99
CA LEU A 479 -16.92 -15.40 3.45
C LEU A 479 -17.58 -14.00 3.43
N ILE A 480 -18.84 -13.90 2.98
CA ILE A 480 -19.58 -12.63 2.92
C ILE A 480 -19.89 -12.10 4.33
N ASN A 481 -20.24 -12.96 5.30
CA ASN A 481 -20.52 -12.48 6.66
C ASN A 481 -19.24 -12.19 7.47
N SER A 482 -18.09 -12.78 7.11
CA SER A 482 -16.78 -12.39 7.69
C SER A 482 -16.27 -11.06 7.13
N ILE A 483 -16.67 -10.71 5.91
CA ILE A 483 -16.34 -9.44 5.22
C ILE A 483 -17.12 -8.23 5.78
N TRP A 484 -18.22 -8.45 6.53
CA TRP A 484 -19.10 -7.38 7.04
C TRP A 484 -19.10 -7.20 8.57
N ILE A 485 -18.23 -7.90 9.32
CA ILE A 485 -18.16 -7.82 10.81
C ILE A 485 -16.97 -7.00 11.33
N LEU A 486 -16.24 -6.26 10.49
CA LEU A 486 -15.26 -5.24 10.87
C LEU A 486 -15.48 -3.96 10.06
#